data_AF-A0A519YMR5-F1
#
_entry.id   AF-A0A519YMR5-F1
#
_cell.length_a   1.000
_cell.length_b   1.000
_cell.length_c   1.000
_cell.angle_alpha   90.00
_cell.angle_beta   90.00
_cell.angle_gamma   90.00
#
_symmetry.space_group_name_H-M   'P 1'
#
loop_
_entity.id
_entity.type
_entity.pdbx_description
1 polymer ?
#
loop_
_entity_poly.entity_id
_entity_poly.type
_entity_poly.pdbx_seq_one_letter_code
_entity_poly.pdbx_strand_id
1 'polypeptide(L)' 'IKTNTYLKNGHNYQDGRLRIYLPGNGGVLATVAMLAGGWDGSVGVNPGFPKNGKWKVKSEGFKKMP' A
#
# COMPACT_ATOMS: atom_id res chain seq x y z
N ILE A 1 -26.59 -0.49 3.20
CA ILE A 1 -25.41 -1.38 2.98
C ILE A 1 -24.17 -0.58 3.36
N LYS A 2 -23.40 -1.02 4.36
CA LYS A 2 -22.23 -0.27 4.89
C LYS A 2 -20.95 -0.83 4.27
N THR A 3 -20.77 -0.61 2.96
CA THR A 3 -19.55 -0.99 2.23
C THR A 3 -18.49 0.10 2.38
N ASN A 4 -17.21 -0.27 2.31
CA ASN A 4 -16.05 0.65 2.28
C ASN A 4 -15.70 1.35 3.61
N THR A 5 -16.01 0.76 4.77
CA THR A 5 -15.45 1.21 6.05
C THR A 5 -14.17 0.45 6.35
N TYR A 6 -13.05 1.16 6.51
CA TYR A 6 -11.76 0.58 6.90
C TYR A 6 -11.74 0.30 8.41
N LEU A 7 -11.48 -0.95 8.78
CA LEU A 7 -11.33 -1.35 10.18
C LEU A 7 -9.88 -1.10 10.63
N LYS A 8 -9.69 -0.87 11.95
CA LYS A 8 -8.34 -0.67 12.53
C LYS A 8 -7.38 -1.84 12.28
N ASN A 9 -7.91 -3.03 11.99
CA ASN A 9 -7.14 -4.22 11.64
C ASN A 9 -6.82 -4.35 10.14
N GLY A 10 -7.13 -3.33 9.33
CA GLY A 10 -6.82 -3.29 7.91
C GLY A 10 -7.84 -3.96 6.99
N HIS A 11 -8.94 -4.49 7.53
CA HIS A 11 -10.00 -5.07 6.70
C HIS A 11 -10.97 -4.01 6.18
N ASN A 12 -11.37 -4.16 4.92
CA ASN A 12 -12.55 -3.49 4.40
C ASN A 12 -13.79 -4.27 4.83
N TYR A 13 -14.65 -3.64 5.63
CA TYR A 13 -15.87 -4.28 6.14
C TYR A 13 -16.82 -4.61 4.97
N GLN A 14 -17.21 -5.89 4.87
CA GLN A 14 -18.11 -6.39 3.84
C GLN A 14 -19.35 -7.06 4.46
N ASP A 15 -19.16 -8.01 5.40
CA ASP A 15 -20.18 -8.70 6.21
C ASP A 15 -19.48 -9.47 7.36
N GLY A 16 -20.19 -9.78 8.46
CA GLY A 16 -19.71 -10.54 9.62
C GLY A 16 -19.11 -11.94 9.36
N ARG A 17 -19.22 -12.51 8.15
CA ARG A 17 -18.65 -13.83 7.78
C ARG A 17 -17.42 -13.79 6.87
N LEU A 18 -17.05 -12.66 6.27
CA LEU A 18 -16.11 -12.67 5.13
C LEU A 18 -14.63 -12.47 5.52
N ARG A 19 -13.80 -13.48 5.18
CA ARG A 19 -12.32 -13.46 5.23
C ARG A 19 -11.68 -13.07 3.88
N ILE A 20 -12.15 -12.01 3.21
CA ILE A 20 -11.73 -11.71 1.83
C ILE A 20 -10.62 -10.65 1.75
N TYR A 21 -9.55 -11.02 1.04
CA TYR A 21 -8.61 -10.11 0.41
C TYR A 21 -9.30 -9.40 -0.76
N LEU A 22 -9.96 -8.28 -0.46
CA LEU A 22 -10.65 -7.44 -1.46
C LEU A 22 -9.65 -6.57 -2.21
N PRO A 23 -10.00 -6.05 -3.40
CA PRO A 23 -9.13 -5.18 -4.20
C PRO A 23 -8.54 -4.00 -3.42
N GLY A 24 -9.20 -3.51 -2.37
CA GLY A 24 -8.65 -2.48 -1.48
C GLY A 24 -7.38 -2.90 -0.73
N ASN A 25 -7.30 -4.14 -0.24
CA ASN A 25 -6.11 -4.64 0.47
C ASN A 25 -4.93 -4.79 -0.51
N GLY A 26 -5.22 -5.34 -1.70
CA GLY A 26 -4.25 -5.37 -2.79
C GLY A 26 -3.81 -3.99 -3.23
N GLY A 27 -4.73 -3.01 -3.28
CA GLY A 27 -4.44 -1.63 -3.63
C GLY A 27 -3.53 -0.94 -2.60
N VAL A 28 -3.75 -1.17 -1.30
CA VAL A 28 -2.86 -0.65 -0.25
C VAL A 28 -1.47 -1.27 -0.35
N LEU A 29 -1.38 -2.59 -0.50
CA LEU A 29 -0.09 -3.28 -0.65
C LEU A 29 0.66 -2.86 -1.92
N ALA A 30 -0.05 -2.74 -3.04
CA ALA A 30 0.51 -2.21 -4.29
C ALA A 30 1.00 -0.78 -4.11
N THR A 31 0.23 0.08 -3.43
CA THR A 31 0.65 1.45 -3.12
C THR A 31 1.94 1.44 -2.31
N VAL A 32 2.02 0.67 -1.21
CA VAL A 32 3.25 0.57 -0.39
C VAL A 32 4.44 0.08 -1.22
N ALA A 33 4.23 -0.90 -2.10
CA ALA A 33 5.26 -1.38 -3.03
C ALA A 33 5.72 -0.28 -3.99
N MET A 34 4.81 0.54 -4.53
CA MET A 34 5.15 1.71 -5.37
C MET A 34 5.91 2.79 -4.59
N LEU A 35 5.55 3.03 -3.33
CA LEU A 35 6.27 4.01 -2.50
C LEU A 35 7.74 3.57 -2.28
N ALA A 36 7.98 2.27 -2.16
CA ALA A 36 9.31 1.68 -1.96
C ALA A 36 10.10 1.49 -3.27
N GLY A 37 9.51 0.83 -4.26
CA GLY A 37 10.16 0.42 -5.53
C GLY A 37 10.01 1.41 -6.69
N GLY A 38 9.07 2.35 -6.59
CA GLY A 38 8.80 3.35 -7.62
C GLY A 38 7.83 2.90 -8.71
N TRP A 39 7.47 3.87 -9.55
CA TRP A 39 6.59 3.78 -10.73
C TRP A 39 7.21 4.52 -11.91
N ASP A 40 6.69 4.39 -13.12
CA ASP A 40 7.23 5.09 -14.30
C ASP A 40 7.33 6.62 -14.10
N GLY A 41 8.50 7.17 -14.45
CA GLY A 41 8.85 8.56 -14.15
C GLY A 41 9.32 8.85 -12.71
N SER A 42 9.21 7.92 -11.76
CA SER A 42 9.81 8.10 -10.43
C SER A 42 11.34 7.99 -10.47
N VAL A 43 12.00 8.76 -9.61
CA VAL A 43 13.46 8.89 -9.53
C VAL A 43 13.94 8.75 -8.08
N GLY A 44 15.07 8.08 -7.89
CA GLY A 44 15.73 7.93 -6.59
C GLY A 44 15.27 6.71 -5.79
N VAL A 45 15.82 6.56 -4.58
CA VAL A 45 15.55 5.42 -3.69
C VAL A 45 14.30 5.68 -2.86
N ASN A 46 13.39 4.71 -2.74
CA ASN A 46 12.14 4.82 -1.98
C ASN A 46 11.36 6.11 -2.33
N PRO A 47 10.97 6.29 -3.61
CA PRO A 47 10.58 7.58 -4.16
C PRO A 47 9.26 8.12 -3.57
N GLY A 48 8.36 7.25 -3.10
CA GLY A 48 7.09 7.68 -2.54
C GLY A 48 7.12 8.06 -1.06
N PHE A 49 8.23 7.78 -0.35
CA PHE A 49 8.33 8.16 1.06
C PHE A 49 8.82 9.60 1.24
N PRO A 50 8.23 10.39 2.16
CA PRO A 50 8.69 11.75 2.45
C PRO A 50 10.15 11.79 2.86
N LYS A 51 10.92 12.73 2.28
CA LYS A 51 12.34 12.93 2.58
C LYS A 51 12.62 13.83 3.79
N ASN A 52 11.60 14.09 4.61
CA ASN A 52 11.68 14.98 5.78
C ASN A 52 12.40 14.37 7.01
N GLY A 53 13.16 13.28 6.83
CA GLY A 53 13.90 12.61 7.90
C GLY A 53 13.08 11.86 8.95
N LYS A 54 11.74 11.92 8.90
CA LYS A 54 10.86 11.24 9.88
C LYS A 54 10.67 9.74 9.58
N TRP A 55 10.94 9.33 8.35
CA TRP A 55 10.78 7.95 7.88
C TRP A 55 12.13 7.24 7.79
N LYS A 56 12.24 6.09 8.45
CA LYS A 56 13.38 5.17 8.31
C LYS A 56 12.91 3.95 7.51
N VAL A 57 13.14 3.99 6.20
CA VAL A 57 12.60 2.98 5.26
C VAL A 57 13.68 1.97 4.89
N LYS A 58 13.34 0.69 5.00
CA LYS A 58 14.11 -0.45 4.46
C LYS A 58 13.18 -1.28 3.59
N SER A 59 13.64 -1.67 2.42
CA SER A 59 12.86 -2.38 1.40
C SER A 59 13.82 -3.18 0.54
N GLU A 60 13.39 -4.36 0.08
CA GLU A 60 14.15 -5.21 -0.84
C GLU A 60 13.21 -5.87 -1.85
N GLY A 61 13.75 -6.29 -3.00
CA GLY A 61 13.03 -7.14 -3.96
C GLY A 61 11.86 -6.50 -4.72
N PHE A 62 11.51 -5.23 -4.45
CA PHE A 62 10.45 -4.54 -5.20
C PHE A 62 10.95 -4.12 -6.58
N LYS A 63 10.15 -4.44 -7.60
CA LYS A 63 10.35 -3.96 -8.96
C LYS A 63 9.56 -2.69 -9.18
N LYS A 64 10.14 -1.79 -9.98
CA LYS A 64 9.46 -0.60 -10.46
C LYS A 64 8.18 -1.01 -11.18
N MET A 65 7.05 -0.44 -10.77
CA MET A 65 5.80 -0.66 -11.48
C MET A 65 5.79 0.15 -12.78
N PRO A 66 5.23 -0.40 -13.86
CA PRO A 66 4.96 0.36 -15.08
C PRO A 66 3.92 1.47 -14.80
#